data_AF-A0A371ILS0-F1
#
_entry.id   AF-A0A371ILS0-F1
#
_cell.length_a   1.000
_cell.length_b   1.000
_cell.length_c   1.000
_cell.angle_alpha   90.00
_cell.angle_beta   90.00
_cell.angle_gamma   90.00
#
_symmetry.space_group_name_H-M   'P 1'
#
loop_
_entity.id
_entity.type
_entity.pdbx_description
1 polymer ?
#
loop_
_entity_poly.entity_id
_entity_poly.type
_entity_poly.pdbx_seq_one_letter_code
_entity_poly.pdbx_strand_id
1 'polypeptide(L)'
;MSKDIFISKIAEYVSKYAPKYGIKVHSPIIAQAILESGFGTSELAKNAHNYFGLKYRQGRCKTCIGVYGKVGTEQNKDGSYTASQMNWCKFKDMENGVIGYFDFINIFNYANLKGVTDPKKYLDNIKSDGYATSHKYVDNLMNIIKQYNLTKYDKKEEVKMGKSSLSSYTRITSNKSSPRNHSIDRITPHCIVGQWSAKHSCDYFATTGRQCSSNYVIGKNGDIGLSVDENDRSWCSSSAENDNRAITIECASDTAHPYAMTNAVYQSLINLCVDICKRHGKKKLLWFGDKNKSLSYKPKNDEMVITVHRWFAAKSCPGDWLYSRLGNLATEVTKRLGGTITENKPPVLPTDKIFKPYLVRVLADSLNIRKGAGTNYAIVGAIKDKGVYTIVGESNGTGASKWGKLKSGAGWISLDYVKKV
;
A
#
# COMPACT_ATOMS: atom_id res chain seq x y z
N MET A 1 15.43 -10.74 -19.25
CA MET A 1 14.27 -9.93 -18.81
C MET A 1 13.11 -10.27 -19.73
N SER A 2 11.90 -10.53 -19.22
CA SER A 2 10.72 -10.76 -20.08
C SER A 2 10.25 -9.45 -20.72
N LYS A 3 9.46 -9.53 -21.80
CA LYS A 3 8.90 -8.36 -22.49
C LYS A 3 8.08 -7.48 -21.54
N ASP A 4 7.22 -8.06 -20.71
CA ASP A 4 6.38 -7.31 -19.77
C ASP A 4 7.19 -6.61 -18.69
N ILE A 5 8.25 -7.24 -18.17
CA ILE A 5 9.16 -6.61 -17.20
C ILE A 5 9.90 -5.44 -17.86
N PHE A 6 10.33 -5.59 -19.12
CA PHE A 6 10.98 -4.51 -19.85
C PHE A 6 10.04 -3.31 -20.04
N ILE A 7 8.83 -3.53 -20.55
CA ILE A 7 7.82 -2.48 -20.75
C ILE A 7 7.54 -1.77 -19.43
N SER A 8 7.33 -2.52 -18.34
CA SER A 8 6.99 -1.96 -17.04
C SER A 8 8.11 -1.07 -16.48
N LYS A 9 9.37 -1.51 -16.57
CA LYS A 9 10.52 -0.72 -16.09
C LYS A 9 10.76 0.54 -16.93
N ILE A 10 10.64 0.45 -18.26
CA ILE A 10 10.73 1.64 -19.12
C ILE A 10 9.60 2.62 -18.79
N ALA A 11 8.36 2.13 -18.66
CA ALA A 11 7.22 2.97 -18.33
C ALA A 11 7.37 3.68 -16.97
N GLU A 12 7.91 3.00 -15.96
CA GLU A 12 8.23 3.58 -14.65
C GLU A 12 9.17 4.79 -14.79
N TYR A 13 10.31 4.62 -15.47
CA TYR A 13 11.27 5.71 -15.65
C TYR A 13 10.74 6.82 -16.57
N VAL A 14 10.08 6.47 -17.67
CA VAL A 14 9.46 7.47 -18.57
C VAL A 14 8.47 8.33 -17.79
N SER A 15 7.58 7.71 -17.01
CA SER A 15 6.60 8.43 -16.18
C SER A 15 7.26 9.30 -15.11
N LYS A 16 8.38 8.83 -14.53
CA LYS A 16 9.14 9.58 -13.52
C LYS A 16 9.83 10.83 -14.09
N TYR A 17 10.31 10.79 -15.32
CA TYR A 17 11.16 11.84 -15.88
C TYR A 17 10.46 12.75 -16.89
N ALA A 18 9.53 12.26 -17.72
CA ALA A 18 8.83 13.05 -18.74
C ALA A 18 8.28 14.39 -18.22
N PRO A 19 7.64 14.48 -17.02
CA PRO A 19 7.13 15.75 -16.50
C PRO A 19 8.21 16.82 -16.31
N LYS A 20 9.45 16.43 -15.93
CA LYS A 20 10.58 17.35 -15.73
C LYS A 20 11.04 18.01 -17.02
N TYR A 21 10.75 17.39 -18.17
CA TYR A 21 11.10 17.88 -19.49
C TYR A 21 9.90 18.51 -20.22
N GLY A 22 8.73 18.63 -19.57
CA GLY A 22 7.52 19.20 -20.15
C GLY A 22 6.80 18.27 -21.13
N ILE A 23 7.17 17.00 -21.19
CA ILE A 23 6.53 16.00 -22.05
C ILE A 23 5.28 15.46 -21.35
N LYS A 24 4.16 15.35 -22.09
CA LYS A 24 2.85 14.93 -21.55
C LYS A 24 2.39 13.54 -22.00
N VAL A 25 3.00 12.97 -23.03
CA VAL A 25 2.75 11.60 -23.51
C VAL A 25 3.92 10.68 -23.21
N HIS A 26 3.63 9.42 -22.90
CA HIS A 26 4.62 8.40 -22.51
C HIS A 26 4.65 7.22 -23.49
N SER A 27 3.51 6.83 -24.06
CA SER A 27 3.38 5.69 -24.96
C SER A 27 4.28 5.77 -26.20
N PRO A 28 4.50 6.95 -26.85
CA PRO A 28 5.46 7.05 -27.95
C PRO A 28 6.87 6.67 -27.52
N ILE A 29 7.28 7.13 -26.34
CA ILE A 29 8.62 6.94 -25.80
C ILE A 29 8.84 5.46 -25.43
N ILE A 30 7.84 4.84 -24.80
CA ILE A 30 7.88 3.42 -24.46
C ILE A 30 7.92 2.58 -25.74
N ALA A 31 7.15 2.94 -26.77
CA ALA A 31 7.17 2.27 -28.07
C ALA A 31 8.51 2.40 -28.78
N GLN A 32 9.15 3.57 -28.72
CA GLN A 32 10.51 3.78 -29.23
C GLN A 32 11.48 2.83 -28.53
N ALA A 33 11.46 2.78 -27.19
CA ALA A 33 12.32 1.87 -26.45
C ALA A 33 12.10 0.41 -26.86
N ILE A 34 10.86 -0.02 -27.06
CA ILE A 34 10.54 -1.39 -27.50
C ILE A 34 11.14 -1.68 -28.87
N LEU A 35 10.88 -0.81 -29.86
CA LEU A 35 11.28 -1.00 -31.25
C LEU A 35 12.80 -0.98 -31.40
N GLU A 36 13.45 0.07 -30.89
CA GLU A 36 14.88 0.33 -31.09
C GLU A 36 15.77 -0.68 -30.35
N SER A 37 15.27 -1.23 -29.23
CA SER A 37 16.04 -2.17 -28.41
C SER A 37 15.63 -3.64 -28.57
N GLY A 38 14.55 -3.93 -29.30
CA GLY A 38 13.96 -5.27 -29.33
C GLY A 38 13.64 -5.79 -27.94
N PHE A 39 12.91 -5.00 -27.13
CA PHE A 39 12.65 -5.29 -25.70
C PHE A 39 13.92 -5.43 -24.84
N GLY A 40 14.93 -4.61 -25.12
CA GLY A 40 16.20 -4.60 -24.41
C GLY A 40 17.15 -5.74 -24.79
N THR A 41 16.85 -6.48 -25.86
CA THR A 41 17.64 -7.65 -26.25
C THR A 41 18.72 -7.35 -27.30
N SER A 42 18.64 -6.20 -27.97
CA SER A 42 19.63 -5.76 -28.95
C SER A 42 21.02 -5.60 -28.31
N GLU A 43 22.06 -5.77 -29.12
CA GLU A 43 23.44 -5.61 -28.68
C GLU A 43 23.69 -4.23 -28.03
N LEU A 44 23.19 -3.16 -28.65
CA LEU A 44 23.36 -1.80 -28.14
C LEU A 44 22.64 -1.61 -26.79
N ALA A 45 21.47 -2.21 -26.63
CA ALA A 45 20.74 -2.15 -25.36
C ALA A 45 21.42 -2.96 -24.24
N LYS A 46 21.96 -4.14 -24.55
CA LYS A 46 22.66 -5.00 -23.59
C LYS A 46 24.00 -4.42 -23.15
N ASN A 47 24.78 -3.91 -24.10
CA ASN A 47 26.17 -3.54 -23.84
C ASN A 47 26.36 -2.05 -23.53
N ALA A 48 25.40 -1.21 -23.92
CA ALA A 48 25.49 0.24 -23.76
C ALA A 48 24.30 0.87 -23.02
N HIS A 49 23.30 0.08 -22.59
CA HIS A 49 22.07 0.58 -21.95
C HIS A 49 21.38 1.68 -22.77
N ASN A 50 21.52 1.63 -24.09
CA ASN A 50 20.96 2.59 -25.02
C ASN A 50 19.77 1.95 -25.73
N TYR A 51 18.59 2.19 -25.15
CA TYR A 51 17.34 1.58 -25.57
C TYR A 51 16.63 2.33 -26.70
N PHE A 52 17.13 3.51 -27.08
CA PHE A 52 16.46 4.46 -27.96
C PHE A 52 17.26 4.76 -29.25
N GLY A 53 18.41 4.10 -29.45
CA GLY A 53 19.27 4.37 -30.60
C GLY A 53 19.88 5.77 -30.57
N LEU A 54 20.32 6.25 -29.41
CA LEU A 54 20.87 7.61 -29.29
C LEU A 54 22.30 7.65 -29.84
N LYS A 55 22.49 8.34 -30.98
CA LYS A 55 23.83 8.64 -31.50
C LYS A 55 24.57 9.57 -30.55
N TYR A 56 25.87 9.32 -30.36
CA TYR A 56 26.70 10.18 -29.54
C TYR A 56 26.85 11.55 -30.18
N ARG A 57 26.57 12.59 -29.38
CA ARG A 57 26.83 13.99 -29.70
C ARG A 57 27.42 14.61 -28.43
N GLN A 58 28.56 15.28 -28.56
CA GLN A 58 29.25 15.85 -27.41
C GLN A 58 28.33 16.81 -26.62
N GLY A 59 28.22 16.60 -25.32
CA GLY A 59 27.37 17.40 -24.43
C GLY A 59 25.86 17.21 -24.59
N ARG A 60 25.40 16.30 -25.46
CA ARG A 60 23.96 16.14 -25.74
C ARG A 60 23.21 15.40 -24.65
N CYS A 61 23.79 14.35 -24.08
CA CYS A 61 23.21 13.54 -23.01
C CYS A 61 24.09 13.63 -21.77
N LYS A 62 23.58 14.18 -20.65
CA LYS A 62 24.38 14.41 -19.43
C LYS A 62 24.76 13.12 -18.72
N THR A 63 23.93 12.09 -18.85
CA THR A 63 24.13 10.76 -18.25
C THR A 63 24.96 9.83 -19.13
N CYS A 64 25.44 10.28 -20.29
CA CYS A 64 26.29 9.49 -21.17
C CYS A 64 27.67 9.31 -20.54
N ILE A 65 28.05 8.07 -20.26
CA ILE A 65 29.32 7.71 -19.60
C ILE A 65 30.38 7.22 -20.59
N GLY A 66 30.06 7.14 -21.89
CA GLY A 66 31.02 6.73 -22.90
C GLY A 66 30.41 6.60 -24.29
N VAL A 67 31.24 6.17 -25.24
CA VAL A 67 30.86 5.95 -26.64
C VAL A 67 30.92 4.46 -26.94
N TYR A 68 29.92 3.93 -27.64
CA TYR A 68 29.91 2.58 -28.18
C TYR A 68 29.94 2.66 -29.71
N GLY A 69 30.98 2.10 -30.34
CA GLY A 69 31.11 2.07 -31.79
C GLY A 69 30.40 0.85 -32.38
N LYS A 70 29.47 1.07 -33.32
CA LYS A 70 28.76 -0.01 -34.02
C LYS A 70 28.24 0.48 -35.37
N VAL A 71 28.22 -0.42 -36.36
CA VAL A 71 27.60 -0.18 -37.67
C VAL A 71 26.09 0.02 -37.51
N GLY A 72 25.60 1.16 -38.00
CA GLY A 72 24.17 1.45 -38.13
C GLY A 72 23.75 1.50 -39.59
N THR A 73 22.45 1.42 -39.83
CA THR A 73 21.85 1.57 -41.16
C THR A 73 20.90 2.78 -41.18
N GLU A 74 20.95 3.57 -42.24
CA GLU A 74 20.06 4.70 -42.48
C GLU A 74 19.34 4.54 -43.82
N GLN A 75 18.04 4.82 -43.83
CA GLN A 75 17.26 4.85 -45.06
C GLN A 75 17.46 6.20 -45.79
N ASN A 76 17.79 6.12 -47.08
CA ASN A 76 17.93 7.26 -47.99
C ASN A 76 16.55 7.69 -48.54
N LYS A 77 16.46 8.87 -49.17
CA LYS A 77 15.20 9.42 -49.71
C LYS A 77 14.56 8.57 -50.81
N ASP A 78 15.36 7.79 -51.53
CA ASP A 78 14.94 6.86 -52.58
C ASP A 78 14.48 5.49 -52.02
N GLY A 79 14.55 5.30 -50.70
CA GLY A 79 14.19 4.07 -50.00
C GLY A 79 15.34 3.07 -49.82
N SER A 80 16.50 3.29 -50.43
CA SER A 80 17.71 2.47 -50.25
C SER A 80 18.32 2.63 -48.84
N TYR A 81 19.25 1.76 -48.45
CA TYR A 81 19.89 1.80 -47.14
C TYR A 81 21.41 1.98 -47.27
N THR A 82 21.97 2.83 -46.42
CA THR A 82 23.42 3.01 -46.27
C THR A 82 23.85 2.49 -44.90
N ALA A 83 24.89 1.64 -44.87
CA ALA A 83 25.50 1.16 -43.63
C ALA A 83 26.82 1.92 -43.39
N SER A 84 27.03 2.40 -42.16
CA SER A 84 28.27 3.07 -41.79
C SER A 84 28.60 2.88 -40.31
N GLN A 85 29.88 2.98 -39.96
CA GLN A 85 30.32 2.93 -38.57
C GLN A 85 29.83 4.18 -37.83
N MET A 86 29.10 4.00 -36.73
CA MET A 86 28.50 5.08 -35.96
C MET A 86 28.90 5.01 -34.49
N ASN A 87 28.92 6.17 -33.85
CA ASN A 87 29.15 6.33 -32.43
C ASN A 87 27.82 6.51 -31.70
N TRP A 88 27.57 5.68 -30.69
CA TRP A 88 26.33 5.67 -29.91
C TRP A 88 26.62 6.02 -28.45
N CYS A 89 25.67 6.65 -27.77
CA CYS A 89 25.78 6.90 -26.33
C CYS A 89 25.84 5.58 -25.55
N LYS A 90 26.69 5.51 -24.53
CA LYS A 90 26.71 4.45 -23.50
C LYS A 90 26.26 5.03 -22.16
N PHE A 91 25.36 4.32 -21.49
CA PHE A 91 24.80 4.70 -20.20
C PHE A 91 25.15 3.69 -19.13
N LYS A 92 25.10 4.12 -17.87
CA LYS A 92 25.39 3.28 -16.71
C LYS A 92 24.37 2.15 -16.53
N ASP A 93 23.10 2.45 -16.75
CA ASP A 93 21.96 1.57 -16.51
C ASP A 93 20.72 2.08 -17.28
N MET A 94 19.60 1.37 -17.13
CA MET A 94 18.33 1.70 -17.78
C MET A 94 17.78 3.07 -17.40
N GLU A 95 17.88 3.45 -16.12
CA GLU A 95 17.38 4.75 -15.68
C GLU A 95 18.16 5.88 -16.35
N ASN A 96 19.49 5.76 -16.37
CA ASN A 96 20.37 6.74 -17.03
C ASN A 96 20.18 6.77 -18.55
N GLY A 97 19.85 5.65 -19.19
CA GLY A 97 19.49 5.61 -20.61
C GLY A 97 18.17 6.33 -20.91
N VAL A 98 17.17 6.22 -20.04
CA VAL A 98 15.90 6.95 -20.14
C VAL A 98 16.08 8.45 -19.91
N ILE A 99 16.87 8.85 -18.91
CA ILE A 99 17.26 10.26 -18.72
C ILE A 99 18.01 10.77 -19.96
N GLY A 100 18.91 9.94 -20.51
CA GLY A 100 19.66 10.25 -21.72
C GLY A 100 18.78 10.55 -22.93
N TYR A 101 17.66 9.84 -23.10
CA TYR A 101 16.65 10.15 -24.12
C TYR A 101 16.08 11.55 -23.92
N PHE A 102 15.66 11.87 -22.70
CA PHE A 102 15.09 13.19 -22.41
C PHE A 102 16.10 14.33 -22.59
N ASP A 103 17.36 14.13 -22.19
CA ASP A 103 18.44 15.09 -22.46
C ASP A 103 18.67 15.27 -23.97
N PHE A 104 18.62 14.17 -24.73
CA PHE A 104 18.83 14.19 -26.18
C PHE A 104 17.79 15.06 -26.89
N ILE A 105 16.52 14.95 -26.48
CA ILE A 105 15.42 15.71 -27.06
C ILE A 105 15.22 17.10 -26.41
N ASN A 106 15.95 17.47 -25.36
CA ASN A 106 15.75 18.76 -24.69
C ASN A 106 16.56 19.90 -25.33
N ILE A 107 16.27 20.14 -26.61
CA ILE A 107 16.99 21.10 -27.46
C ILE A 107 15.99 21.89 -28.29
N PHE A 108 16.43 22.99 -28.91
CA PHE A 108 15.54 23.86 -29.68
C PHE A 108 14.76 23.12 -30.79
N ASN A 109 15.42 22.21 -31.52
CA ASN A 109 14.82 21.45 -32.62
C ASN A 109 13.59 20.62 -32.21
N TYR A 110 13.54 20.12 -30.97
CA TYR A 110 12.46 19.27 -30.46
C TYR A 110 11.55 20.02 -29.46
N ALA A 111 11.59 21.36 -29.45
CA ALA A 111 10.80 22.15 -28.49
C ALA A 111 9.29 21.94 -28.64
N ASN A 112 8.83 21.64 -29.86
CA ASN A 112 7.43 21.33 -30.23
C ASN A 112 6.88 20.03 -29.62
N LEU A 113 7.71 19.22 -28.96
CA LEU A 113 7.28 17.99 -28.26
C LEU A 113 6.66 18.30 -26.90
N LYS A 114 7.02 19.44 -26.30
CA LYS A 114 6.53 19.84 -24.98
C LYS A 114 5.04 20.14 -25.04
N GLY A 115 4.29 19.62 -24.07
CA GLY A 115 2.85 19.80 -24.00
C GLY A 115 2.00 18.94 -24.96
N VAL A 116 2.61 18.20 -25.89
CA VAL A 116 1.86 17.32 -26.80
C VAL A 116 1.20 16.18 -26.02
N THR A 117 -0.11 16.04 -26.17
CA THR A 117 -0.95 15.02 -25.50
C THR A 117 -1.41 13.89 -26.43
N ASP A 118 -1.25 14.05 -27.74
CA ASP A 118 -1.61 13.04 -28.73
C ASP A 118 -0.37 12.21 -29.13
N PRO A 119 -0.39 10.87 -28.98
CA PRO A 119 0.76 10.02 -29.26
C PRO A 119 1.23 10.10 -30.72
N LYS A 120 0.30 10.16 -31.68
CA LYS A 120 0.66 10.21 -33.10
C LYS A 120 1.31 11.55 -33.43
N LYS A 121 0.76 12.66 -32.94
CA LYS A 121 1.32 14.00 -33.11
C LYS A 121 2.74 14.10 -32.54
N TYR A 122 3.01 13.48 -31.39
CA TYR A 122 4.37 13.44 -30.84
C TYR A 122 5.35 12.72 -31.78
N LEU A 123 4.92 11.59 -32.36
CA LEU A 123 5.72 10.82 -33.31
C LEU A 123 5.91 11.54 -34.65
N ASP A 124 4.88 12.22 -35.15
CA ASP A 124 4.96 13.04 -36.37
C ASP A 124 5.95 14.20 -36.17
N ASN A 125 5.88 14.89 -35.03
CA ASN A 125 6.78 16.00 -34.69
C ASN A 125 8.23 15.51 -34.58
N ILE A 126 8.51 14.53 -33.71
CA ILE A 126 9.90 14.07 -33.46
C ILE A 126 10.56 13.51 -34.73
N LYS A 127 9.78 12.88 -35.62
CA LYS A 127 10.25 12.44 -36.92
C LYS A 127 10.60 13.63 -37.82
N SER A 128 9.69 14.60 -37.92
CA SER A 128 9.88 15.80 -38.75
C SER A 128 11.11 16.60 -38.32
N ASP A 129 11.44 16.57 -37.03
CA ASP A 129 12.60 17.21 -36.44
C ASP A 129 13.92 16.39 -36.62
N GLY A 130 13.86 15.28 -37.37
CA GLY A 130 15.04 14.53 -37.81
C GLY A 130 15.51 13.43 -36.87
N TYR A 131 14.65 12.91 -35.99
CA TYR A 131 15.02 11.80 -35.09
C TYR A 131 15.27 10.48 -35.82
N ALA A 132 14.49 10.18 -36.86
CA ALA A 132 14.58 8.93 -37.61
C ALA A 132 14.39 9.16 -39.11
N THR A 133 15.15 8.41 -39.93
CA THR A 133 15.04 8.51 -41.40
C THR A 133 14.01 7.55 -42.01
N SER A 134 13.60 6.51 -41.28
CA SER A 134 12.67 5.49 -41.80
C SER A 134 11.32 6.07 -42.22
N HIS A 135 10.86 5.75 -43.44
CA HIS A 135 9.56 6.19 -43.93
C HIS A 135 8.38 5.64 -43.10
N LYS A 136 8.51 4.43 -42.55
CA LYS A 136 7.45 3.73 -41.77
C LYS A 136 7.55 3.95 -40.25
N TYR A 137 8.43 4.85 -39.81
CA TYR A 137 8.72 5.08 -38.39
C TYR A 137 7.46 5.32 -37.53
N VAL A 138 6.60 6.27 -37.91
CA VAL A 138 5.39 6.61 -37.16
C VAL A 138 4.42 5.42 -37.12
N ASP A 139 4.18 4.79 -38.27
CA ASP A 139 3.24 3.67 -38.38
C ASP A 139 3.67 2.47 -37.53
N ASN A 140 4.96 2.13 -37.57
CA ASN A 140 5.53 1.04 -36.77
C ASN A 140 5.34 1.29 -35.27
N LEU A 141 5.60 2.52 -34.82
CA LEU A 141 5.46 2.89 -33.41
C LEU A 141 3.99 2.94 -32.98
N MET A 142 3.10 3.47 -33.82
CA MET A 142 1.65 3.43 -33.56
C MET A 142 1.11 1.99 -33.50
N ASN A 143 1.64 1.08 -34.31
CA ASN A 143 1.29 -0.34 -34.22
C ASN A 143 1.73 -0.97 -32.89
N ILE A 144 2.94 -0.65 -32.41
CA ILE A 144 3.42 -1.10 -31.08
C ILE A 144 2.57 -0.50 -29.96
N ILE A 145 2.23 0.79 -30.04
CA ILE A 145 1.36 1.46 -29.05
C ILE A 145 0.02 0.72 -28.94
N LYS A 146 -0.59 0.37 -30.07
CA LYS A 146 -1.84 -0.40 -30.11
C LYS A 146 -1.65 -1.82 -29.59
N GLN A 147 -0.66 -2.54 -30.09
CA GLN A 147 -0.40 -3.95 -29.75
C GLN A 147 -0.22 -4.18 -28.25
N TYR A 148 0.48 -3.27 -27.56
CA TYR A 148 0.76 -3.38 -26.13
C TYR A 148 -0.14 -2.49 -25.25
N ASN A 149 -1.17 -1.88 -25.85
CA ASN A 149 -2.09 -0.95 -25.18
C ASN A 149 -1.34 0.12 -24.37
N LEU A 150 -0.33 0.76 -24.97
CA LEU A 150 0.59 1.65 -24.26
C LEU A 150 -0.03 3.01 -23.92
N THR A 151 -1.14 3.39 -24.55
CA THR A 151 -1.87 4.64 -24.23
C THR A 151 -2.41 4.67 -22.81
N LYS A 152 -2.47 3.51 -22.14
CA LYS A 152 -2.71 3.42 -20.69
C LYS A 152 -1.69 4.22 -19.86
N TYR A 153 -0.50 4.49 -20.41
CA TYR A 153 0.54 5.31 -19.78
C TYR A 153 0.49 6.80 -20.17
N ASP A 154 -0.23 7.19 -21.24
CA ASP A 154 -0.35 8.59 -21.71
C ASP A 154 -1.40 9.38 -20.97
N LYS A 155 -2.45 8.68 -20.59
CA LYS A 155 -3.35 9.21 -19.61
C LYS A 155 -2.43 9.51 -18.43
N LYS A 156 -2.46 10.75 -17.95
CA LYS A 156 -2.56 10.87 -16.50
C LYS A 156 -3.65 9.85 -16.20
N GLU A 157 -3.27 8.73 -15.60
CA GLU A 157 -4.08 8.36 -14.48
C GLU A 157 -4.27 9.70 -13.75
N GLU A 158 -5.47 10.31 -13.89
CA GLU A 158 -6.25 10.41 -12.69
C GLU A 158 -5.99 9.09 -12.01
N VAL A 159 -5.00 9.11 -11.13
CA VAL A 159 -4.88 8.04 -10.20
C VAL A 159 -6.25 8.14 -9.59
N LYS A 160 -7.15 7.23 -9.95
CA LYS A 160 -8.31 6.94 -9.13
C LYS A 160 -7.70 6.31 -7.87
N MET A 161 -6.96 7.12 -7.10
CA MET A 161 -6.62 6.92 -5.71
C MET A 161 -7.95 7.03 -5.00
N GLY A 162 -8.77 6.00 -5.14
CA GLY A 162 -10.19 6.14 -4.83
C GLY A 162 -10.76 4.86 -4.25
N LYS A 163 -10.36 3.70 -4.79
CA LYS A 163 -10.95 2.44 -4.34
C LYS A 163 -10.04 1.23 -4.53
N SER A 164 -10.04 0.38 -3.52
CA SER A 164 -9.47 -0.95 -3.53
C SER A 164 -10.26 -1.86 -4.47
N SER A 165 -9.57 -2.62 -5.32
CA SER A 165 -10.19 -3.69 -6.11
C SER A 165 -10.68 -4.86 -5.25
N LEU A 166 -10.28 -4.90 -3.97
CA LEU A 166 -10.75 -5.87 -2.99
C LEU A 166 -12.19 -5.61 -2.54
N SER A 167 -12.74 -4.42 -2.82
CA SER A 167 -14.11 -4.07 -2.48
C SER A 167 -15.10 -4.84 -3.35
N SER A 168 -15.90 -5.72 -2.74
CA SER A 168 -16.96 -6.49 -3.41
C SER A 168 -18.30 -5.77 -3.43
N TYR A 169 -18.45 -4.70 -2.63
CA TYR A 169 -19.65 -3.86 -2.59
C TYR A 169 -19.29 -2.37 -2.57
N THR A 170 -20.12 -1.52 -3.16
CA THR A 170 -19.96 -0.07 -3.07
C THR A 170 -21.32 0.59 -2.90
N ARG A 171 -21.45 1.39 -1.85
CA ARG A 171 -22.58 2.30 -1.67
C ARG A 171 -22.09 3.54 -0.93
N ILE A 172 -21.96 4.62 -1.67
CA ILE A 172 -21.39 5.87 -1.17
C ILE A 172 -22.42 6.62 -0.32
N THR A 173 -21.99 7.07 0.86
CA THR A 173 -22.80 7.94 1.74
C THR A 173 -22.61 9.43 1.44
N SER A 174 -23.61 10.24 1.81
CA SER A 174 -23.52 11.70 1.86
C SER A 174 -22.75 12.22 3.09
N ASN A 175 -22.55 11.39 4.13
CA ASN A 175 -21.82 11.76 5.35
C ASN A 175 -20.30 11.80 5.11
N LYS A 176 -19.82 12.73 4.29
CA LYS A 176 -18.42 12.91 3.92
C LYS A 176 -18.12 14.37 3.59
N SER A 177 -16.84 14.75 3.59
CA SER A 177 -16.39 16.03 3.02
C SER A 177 -15.58 15.77 1.76
N SER A 178 -15.88 16.49 0.69
CA SER A 178 -15.30 16.28 -0.64
C SER A 178 -14.71 17.59 -1.19
N PRO A 179 -13.44 17.60 -1.66
CA PRO A 179 -12.43 16.54 -1.46
C PRO A 179 -11.89 16.55 -0.01
N ARG A 180 -11.09 15.53 0.35
CA ARG A 180 -10.17 15.66 1.50
C ARG A 180 -9.12 16.74 1.19
N ASN A 181 -8.61 17.40 2.23
CA ASN A 181 -7.66 18.51 2.08
C ASN A 181 -6.20 18.15 2.39
N HIS A 182 -5.89 16.87 2.54
CA HIS A 182 -4.53 16.39 2.82
C HIS A 182 -4.23 15.11 2.03
N SER A 183 -2.96 14.86 1.76
CA SER A 183 -2.49 13.58 1.22
C SER A 183 -2.70 12.44 2.21
N ILE A 184 -2.88 11.22 1.70
CA ILE A 184 -3.12 10.07 2.55
C ILE A 184 -1.79 9.54 3.08
N ASP A 185 -1.59 9.65 4.39
CA ASP A 185 -0.40 9.17 5.10
C ASP A 185 -0.73 8.43 6.41
N ARG A 186 -2.03 8.16 6.64
CA ARG A 186 -2.54 7.38 7.78
C ARG A 186 -3.49 6.27 7.34
N ILE A 187 -3.56 5.23 8.17
CA ILE A 187 -4.68 4.28 8.18
C ILE A 187 -5.26 4.28 9.59
N THR A 188 -6.58 4.40 9.72
CA THR A 188 -7.26 4.36 11.02
C THR A 188 -8.24 3.18 11.04
N PRO A 189 -7.84 2.01 11.56
CA PRO A 189 -8.75 0.90 11.78
C PRO A 189 -9.70 1.20 12.94
N HIS A 190 -10.95 0.78 12.78
CA HIS A 190 -12.05 0.90 13.73
C HIS A 190 -12.70 -0.47 13.96
N CYS A 191 -13.49 -0.58 15.04
CA CYS A 191 -14.41 -1.69 15.22
C CYS A 191 -15.85 -1.20 15.06
N ILE A 192 -16.61 -1.85 14.18
CA ILE A 192 -18.06 -1.71 14.13
C ILE A 192 -18.67 -2.85 14.93
N VAL A 193 -19.48 -2.50 15.93
CA VAL A 193 -20.05 -3.46 16.88
C VAL A 193 -21.11 -4.29 16.17
N GLY A 194 -20.92 -5.60 16.19
CA GLY A 194 -21.78 -6.55 15.50
C GLY A 194 -21.05 -7.22 14.33
N GLN A 195 -21.40 -8.49 14.09
CA GLN A 195 -20.87 -9.30 13.01
C GLN A 195 -21.62 -9.02 11.70
N TRP A 196 -21.65 -7.75 11.29
CA TRP A 196 -22.32 -7.29 10.07
C TRP A 196 -21.54 -7.70 8.82
N SER A 197 -22.22 -7.77 7.67
CA SER A 197 -21.54 -7.82 6.37
C SER A 197 -21.06 -6.42 5.96
N ALA A 198 -20.15 -6.35 4.99
CA ALA A 198 -19.75 -5.10 4.38
C ALA A 198 -20.93 -4.39 3.74
N LYS A 199 -21.79 -5.13 3.02
CA LYS A 199 -23.01 -4.58 2.42
C LYS A 199 -23.91 -3.90 3.45
N HIS A 200 -24.19 -4.57 4.57
CA HIS A 200 -25.01 -3.98 5.63
C HIS A 200 -24.38 -2.70 6.17
N SER A 201 -23.08 -2.70 6.45
CA SER A 201 -22.39 -1.51 6.97
C SER A 201 -22.42 -0.33 5.98
N CYS A 202 -22.18 -0.56 4.69
CA CYS A 202 -22.32 0.45 3.65
C CYS A 202 -23.76 0.97 3.54
N ASP A 203 -24.77 0.08 3.56
CA ASP A 203 -26.19 0.44 3.52
C ASP A 203 -26.61 1.29 4.72
N TYR A 204 -26.07 0.96 5.90
CA TYR A 204 -26.27 1.73 7.12
C TYR A 204 -25.66 3.13 7.00
N PHE A 205 -24.39 3.25 6.57
CA PHE A 205 -23.77 4.56 6.41
C PHE A 205 -24.46 5.43 5.37
N ALA A 206 -25.02 4.84 4.31
CA ALA A 206 -25.73 5.57 3.28
C ALA A 206 -27.10 6.14 3.70
N THR A 207 -27.71 5.59 4.76
CA THR A 207 -29.07 5.95 5.18
C THR A 207 -29.13 6.56 6.59
N THR A 208 -28.09 6.41 7.39
CA THR A 208 -28.06 6.89 8.77
C THR A 208 -28.00 8.42 8.89
N GLY A 209 -28.83 8.98 9.77
CA GLY A 209 -28.78 10.38 10.18
C GLY A 209 -27.68 10.71 11.20
N ARG A 210 -26.88 9.72 11.63
CA ARG A 210 -25.86 9.89 12.70
C ARG A 210 -24.60 10.67 12.29
N GLN A 211 -24.56 11.23 11.09
CA GLN A 211 -23.40 11.97 10.56
C GLN A 211 -22.09 11.19 10.73
N CYS A 212 -22.10 9.91 10.41
CA CYS A 212 -20.94 9.03 10.53
C CYS A 212 -20.71 8.23 9.24
N SER A 213 -19.44 7.90 8.99
CA SER A 213 -19.01 7.09 7.87
C SER A 213 -17.58 6.57 8.05
N SER A 214 -17.17 5.63 7.20
CA SER A 214 -15.78 5.25 6.98
C SER A 214 -15.49 5.15 5.48
N ASN A 215 -14.21 5.13 5.09
CA ASN A 215 -13.85 4.86 3.69
C ASN A 215 -14.20 3.42 3.33
N TYR A 216 -13.73 2.46 4.13
CA TYR A 216 -14.01 1.04 3.95
C TYR A 216 -14.72 0.43 5.16
N VAL A 217 -15.39 -0.67 4.88
CA VAL A 217 -15.97 -1.59 5.86
C VAL A 217 -15.51 -3.01 5.56
N ILE A 218 -15.26 -3.81 6.59
CA ILE A 218 -14.92 -5.23 6.50
C ILE A 218 -15.98 -6.03 7.25
N GLY A 219 -16.72 -6.87 6.53
CA GLY A 219 -17.75 -7.74 7.09
C GLY A 219 -17.18 -8.96 7.80
N LYS A 220 -18.02 -9.62 8.62
CA LYS A 220 -17.65 -10.79 9.44
C LYS A 220 -16.95 -11.93 8.68
N ASN A 221 -17.22 -12.05 7.38
CA ASN A 221 -16.69 -13.08 6.50
C ASN A 221 -15.46 -12.60 5.69
N GLY A 222 -14.99 -11.38 5.94
CA GLY A 222 -13.88 -10.77 5.21
C GLY A 222 -14.27 -10.06 3.92
N ASP A 223 -15.57 -9.97 3.59
CA ASP A 223 -16.03 -9.14 2.49
C ASP A 223 -15.73 -7.66 2.75
N ILE A 224 -15.32 -6.91 1.72
CA ILE A 224 -14.93 -5.51 1.85
C ILE A 224 -15.93 -4.64 1.07
N GLY A 225 -16.35 -3.54 1.69
CA GLY A 225 -17.22 -2.55 1.09
C GLY A 225 -16.58 -1.18 1.09
N LEU A 226 -16.91 -0.38 0.07
CA LEU A 226 -16.54 1.03 -0.03
C LEU A 226 -17.77 1.90 0.27
N SER A 227 -17.65 2.78 1.27
CA SER A 227 -18.70 3.72 1.67
C SER A 227 -18.34 5.19 1.48
N VAL A 228 -17.06 5.53 1.40
CA VAL A 228 -16.57 6.88 1.04
C VAL A 228 -15.35 6.73 0.15
N ASP A 229 -15.34 7.41 -1.00
CA ASP A 229 -14.20 7.41 -1.92
C ASP A 229 -12.92 7.89 -1.22
N GLU A 230 -11.77 7.32 -1.54
CA GLU A 230 -10.51 7.74 -0.91
C GLU A 230 -10.12 9.19 -1.24
N ASN A 231 -10.68 9.84 -2.27
CA ASN A 231 -10.49 11.28 -2.49
C ASN A 231 -11.30 12.15 -1.53
N ASP A 232 -12.24 11.55 -0.81
CA ASP A 232 -13.10 12.22 0.14
C ASP A 232 -12.71 11.86 1.58
N ARG A 233 -12.99 12.78 2.49
CA ARG A 233 -12.83 12.60 3.93
C ARG A 233 -14.08 11.95 4.50
N SER A 234 -13.93 10.77 5.11
CA SER A 234 -14.97 10.15 5.95
C SER A 234 -15.13 10.86 7.29
N TRP A 235 -16.25 10.68 7.96
CA TRP A 235 -16.55 11.27 9.28
C TRP A 235 -16.51 10.18 10.33
N CYS A 236 -15.31 9.85 10.82
CA CYS A 236 -15.07 8.58 11.51
C CYS A 236 -14.41 8.77 12.88
N SER A 237 -13.21 9.36 12.92
CA SER A 237 -12.36 9.32 14.12
C SER A 237 -12.64 10.43 15.14
N SER A 238 -13.67 11.25 14.93
CA SER A 238 -13.90 12.48 15.73
C SER A 238 -12.76 13.51 15.62
N SER A 239 -11.86 13.37 14.65
CA SER A 239 -10.83 14.34 14.31
C SER A 239 -10.81 14.55 12.80
N ALA A 240 -11.29 15.70 12.35
CA ALA A 240 -11.25 16.05 10.93
C ALA A 240 -9.81 16.13 10.40
N GLU A 241 -8.86 16.57 11.25
CA GLU A 241 -7.44 16.58 10.92
C GLU A 241 -6.91 15.17 10.63
N ASN A 242 -7.21 14.19 11.48
CA ASN A 242 -6.83 12.80 11.24
C ASN A 242 -7.58 12.21 10.04
N ASP A 243 -8.90 12.41 9.94
CA ASP A 243 -9.72 11.83 8.88
C ASP A 243 -9.31 12.33 7.48
N ASN A 244 -8.84 13.58 7.35
CA ASN A 244 -8.29 14.07 6.08
C ASN A 244 -7.04 13.30 5.64
N ARG A 245 -6.25 12.82 6.60
CA ARG A 245 -4.99 12.10 6.37
C ARG A 245 -5.15 10.60 6.26
N ALA A 246 -6.27 10.07 6.77
CA ALA A 246 -6.47 8.64 6.97
C ALA A 246 -7.37 8.00 5.91
N ILE A 247 -7.05 6.76 5.57
CA ILE A 247 -8.09 5.80 5.18
C ILE A 247 -8.67 5.17 6.44
N THR A 248 -9.95 5.39 6.68
CA THR A 248 -10.66 4.83 7.84
C THR A 248 -11.34 3.52 7.46
N ILE A 249 -11.25 2.51 8.34
CA ILE A 249 -11.68 1.14 8.05
C ILE A 249 -12.48 0.58 9.23
N GLU A 250 -13.78 0.40 9.06
CA GLU A 250 -14.66 -0.20 10.06
C GLU A 250 -14.64 -1.72 9.94
N CYS A 251 -14.20 -2.42 10.99
CA CYS A 251 -14.04 -3.87 10.98
C CYS A 251 -15.11 -4.52 11.88
N ALA A 252 -15.90 -5.45 11.31
CA ALA A 252 -16.93 -6.17 12.05
C ALA A 252 -16.34 -6.89 13.27
N SER A 253 -17.03 -6.78 14.40
CA SER A 253 -16.56 -7.28 15.69
C SER A 253 -17.69 -7.84 16.54
N ASP A 254 -17.35 -8.59 17.58
CA ASP A 254 -18.31 -9.06 18.57
C ASP A 254 -19.02 -7.90 19.29
N THR A 255 -20.21 -8.18 19.82
CA THR A 255 -21.00 -7.18 20.56
C THR A 255 -20.47 -6.88 21.96
N ALA A 256 -19.63 -7.76 22.50
CA ALA A 256 -19.06 -7.64 23.83
C ALA A 256 -17.55 -7.38 23.78
N HIS A 257 -17.04 -6.69 24.80
CA HIS A 257 -15.60 -6.58 25.04
C HIS A 257 -14.93 -7.98 25.04
N PRO A 258 -13.78 -8.18 24.36
CA PRO A 258 -12.87 -7.15 23.85
C PRO A 258 -13.16 -6.69 22.41
N TYR A 259 -14.38 -6.91 21.90
CA TYR A 259 -14.79 -6.65 20.51
C TYR A 259 -13.95 -7.47 19.53
N ALA A 260 -13.93 -8.79 19.74
CA ALA A 260 -13.10 -9.67 18.94
C ALA A 260 -13.56 -9.69 17.49
N MET A 261 -12.59 -9.74 16.58
CA MET A 261 -12.84 -9.87 15.15
C MET A 261 -12.61 -11.32 14.73
N THR A 262 -13.32 -11.78 13.71
CA THR A 262 -13.06 -13.09 13.13
C THR A 262 -11.68 -13.10 12.45
N ASN A 263 -11.11 -14.29 12.23
CA ASN A 263 -9.87 -14.39 11.45
C ASN A 263 -10.06 -13.84 10.03
N ALA A 264 -11.23 -14.03 9.43
CA ALA A 264 -11.53 -13.51 8.09
C ALA A 264 -11.49 -11.99 8.03
N VAL A 265 -12.04 -11.30 9.05
CA VAL A 265 -11.95 -9.84 9.18
C VAL A 265 -10.48 -9.40 9.29
N TYR A 266 -9.70 -10.02 10.17
CA TYR A 266 -8.31 -9.63 10.40
C TYR A 266 -7.40 -9.86 9.17
N GLN A 267 -7.58 -10.99 8.47
CA GLN A 267 -6.84 -11.24 7.22
C GLN A 267 -7.22 -10.25 6.12
N SER A 268 -8.50 -9.89 6.04
CA SER A 268 -8.97 -8.90 5.07
C SER A 268 -8.45 -7.50 5.39
N LEU A 269 -8.32 -7.15 6.67
CA LEU A 269 -7.68 -5.91 7.11
C LEU A 269 -6.20 -5.86 6.69
N ILE A 270 -5.45 -6.94 6.87
CA ILE A 270 -4.05 -7.03 6.39
C ILE A 270 -4.01 -6.81 4.87
N ASN A 271 -4.84 -7.52 4.11
CA ASN A 271 -4.87 -7.44 2.65
C ASN A 271 -5.23 -6.03 2.16
N LEU A 272 -6.24 -5.40 2.78
CA LEU A 272 -6.66 -4.05 2.45
C LEU A 272 -5.59 -3.02 2.79
N CYS A 273 -4.92 -3.14 3.94
CA CYS A 273 -3.79 -2.28 4.29
C CYS A 273 -2.63 -2.40 3.30
N VAL A 274 -2.29 -3.61 2.84
CA VAL A 274 -1.26 -3.82 1.79
C VAL A 274 -1.67 -3.14 0.48
N ASP A 275 -2.92 -3.34 0.04
CA ASP A 275 -3.45 -2.74 -1.17
C ASP A 275 -3.43 -1.20 -1.11
N ILE A 276 -3.94 -0.62 -0.01
CA ILE A 276 -3.89 0.83 0.26
C ILE A 276 -2.44 1.32 0.18
N CYS A 277 -1.52 0.68 0.90
CA CYS A 277 -0.12 1.10 0.88
C CYS A 277 0.47 1.06 -0.53
N LYS A 278 0.25 -0.01 -1.31
CA LYS A 278 0.74 -0.12 -2.69
C LYS A 278 0.20 0.98 -3.58
N ARG A 279 -1.12 1.21 -3.57
CA ARG A 279 -1.77 2.24 -4.39
C ARG A 279 -1.31 3.66 -4.05
N HIS A 280 -0.95 3.89 -2.78
CA HIS A 280 -0.42 5.17 -2.30
C HIS A 280 1.12 5.25 -2.32
N GLY A 281 1.80 4.31 -3.00
CA GLY A 281 3.26 4.33 -3.15
C GLY A 281 4.05 4.11 -1.84
N LYS A 282 3.42 3.51 -0.83
CA LYS A 282 4.00 3.28 0.50
C LYS A 282 4.68 1.92 0.57
N LYS A 283 5.82 1.88 1.26
CA LYS A 283 6.64 0.68 1.49
C LYS A 283 6.62 0.22 2.95
N LYS A 284 6.16 1.07 3.88
CA LYS A 284 6.11 0.78 5.31
C LYS A 284 4.78 1.25 5.92
N LEU A 285 4.17 0.38 6.73
CA LEU A 285 3.09 0.74 7.64
C LEU A 285 3.62 0.69 9.07
N LEU A 286 3.53 1.80 9.78
CA LEU A 286 4.14 1.99 11.10
C LEU A 286 3.08 1.98 12.20
N TRP A 287 3.42 1.32 13.31
CA TRP A 287 2.67 1.40 14.56
C TRP A 287 3.62 1.73 15.70
N PHE A 288 3.39 2.84 16.39
CA PHE A 288 4.23 3.25 17.52
C PHE A 288 3.70 2.82 18.88
N GLY A 289 2.42 2.45 18.99
CA GLY A 289 1.78 2.15 20.29
C GLY A 289 1.59 3.35 21.21
N ASP A 290 2.11 4.52 20.83
CA ASP A 290 2.10 5.74 21.63
C ASP A 290 1.38 6.87 20.89
N LYS A 291 0.42 7.51 21.57
CA LYS A 291 -0.42 8.58 20.99
C LYS A 291 0.45 9.76 20.56
N ASN A 292 1.27 10.28 21.46
CA ASN A 292 2.01 11.53 21.23
C ASN A 292 3.01 11.36 20.10
N LYS A 293 3.75 10.24 20.08
CA LYS A 293 4.68 9.87 19.02
C LYS A 293 3.97 9.69 17.69
N SER A 294 2.82 9.02 17.65
CA SER A 294 2.10 8.78 16.38
C SER A 294 1.53 10.06 15.76
N LEU A 295 1.04 10.97 16.61
CA LEU A 295 0.45 12.23 16.16
C LEU A 295 1.52 13.27 15.79
N SER A 296 2.67 13.28 16.48
CA SER A 296 3.78 14.19 16.15
C SER A 296 4.65 13.70 14.97
N TYR A 297 4.62 12.40 14.64
CA TYR A 297 5.44 11.85 13.57
C TYR A 297 5.02 12.34 12.19
N LYS A 298 6.01 12.81 11.41
CA LYS A 298 5.86 13.21 10.01
C LYS A 298 6.32 12.05 9.12
N PRO A 299 5.42 11.25 8.52
CA PRO A 299 5.83 10.12 7.70
C PRO A 299 6.63 10.57 6.49
N LYS A 300 7.61 9.75 6.11
CA LYS A 300 8.29 9.91 4.83
C LYS A 300 7.34 9.58 3.68
N ASN A 301 7.76 9.94 2.46
CA ASN A 301 6.95 9.73 1.26
C ASN A 301 6.51 8.26 1.07
N ASP A 302 7.33 7.30 1.53
CA ASP A 302 7.10 5.87 1.45
C ASP A 302 6.55 5.25 2.75
N GLU A 303 6.13 6.05 3.73
CA GLU A 303 5.60 5.60 5.01
C GLU A 303 4.11 5.95 5.18
N MET A 304 3.41 5.08 5.90
CA MET A 304 2.07 5.31 6.45
C MET A 304 2.10 4.99 7.94
N VAL A 305 1.28 5.67 8.74
CA VAL A 305 1.19 5.44 10.19
C VAL A 305 -0.22 5.01 10.57
N ILE A 306 -0.34 4.02 11.45
CA ILE A 306 -1.60 3.62 12.05
C ILE A 306 -1.98 4.62 13.15
N THR A 307 -3.21 5.13 13.10
CA THR A 307 -3.85 5.88 14.20
C THR A 307 -5.12 5.15 14.66
N VAL A 308 -5.65 5.50 15.83
CA VAL A 308 -6.84 4.86 16.40
C VAL A 308 -7.82 5.87 16.99
N HIS A 309 -9.11 5.58 16.90
CA HIS A 309 -10.20 6.46 17.35
C HIS A 309 -10.08 6.85 18.83
N ARG A 310 -9.69 5.91 19.72
CA ARG A 310 -9.50 6.17 21.16
C ARG A 310 -8.49 7.28 21.49
N TRP A 311 -7.68 7.74 20.53
CA TRP A 311 -6.80 8.88 20.73
C TRP A 311 -7.47 10.24 20.51
N PHE A 312 -8.60 10.27 19.82
CA PHE A 312 -9.31 11.49 19.44
C PHE A 312 -10.63 11.67 20.19
N ALA A 313 -11.18 10.60 20.74
CA ALA A 313 -12.39 10.64 21.56
C ALA A 313 -12.33 9.59 22.69
N ALA A 314 -13.08 9.81 23.77
CA ALA A 314 -13.25 8.86 24.88
C ALA A 314 -14.07 7.63 24.43
N LYS A 315 -13.45 6.76 23.64
CA LYS A 315 -14.03 5.57 23.03
C LYS A 315 -13.11 4.37 23.22
N SER A 316 -13.67 3.18 23.28
CA SER A 316 -12.92 1.91 23.29
C SER A 316 -12.48 1.47 21.89
N CYS A 317 -12.88 2.15 20.82
CA CYS A 317 -12.53 1.81 19.44
C CYS A 317 -11.00 1.88 19.20
N PRO A 318 -10.36 0.89 18.55
CA PRO A 318 -10.92 -0.21 17.74
C PRO A 318 -11.18 -1.52 18.50
N GLY A 319 -11.44 -1.44 19.79
CA GLY A 319 -11.51 -2.61 20.67
C GLY A 319 -10.13 -3.11 21.07
N ASP A 320 -10.03 -3.75 22.23
CA ASP A 320 -8.75 -4.21 22.76
C ASP A 320 -8.22 -5.43 22.00
N TRP A 321 -9.12 -6.18 21.35
CA TRP A 321 -8.73 -7.26 20.46
C TRP A 321 -7.91 -6.76 19.27
N LEU A 322 -8.36 -5.72 18.55
CA LEU A 322 -7.58 -5.18 17.43
C LEU A 322 -6.39 -4.37 17.93
N TYR A 323 -6.58 -3.54 18.97
CA TYR A 323 -5.53 -2.66 19.48
C TYR A 323 -4.25 -3.42 19.86
N SER A 324 -4.40 -4.57 20.54
CA SER A 324 -3.28 -5.47 20.89
C SER A 324 -2.59 -6.14 19.69
N ARG A 325 -3.17 -6.06 18.49
CA ARG A 325 -2.67 -6.70 17.26
C ARG A 325 -2.14 -5.70 16.22
N LEU A 326 -2.24 -4.39 16.45
CA LEU A 326 -1.82 -3.37 15.48
C LEU A 326 -0.32 -3.42 15.15
N GLY A 327 0.53 -3.85 16.10
CA GLY A 327 1.95 -4.10 15.83
C GLY A 327 2.18 -5.26 14.86
N ASN A 328 1.43 -6.35 15.01
CA ASN A 328 1.48 -7.50 14.11
C ASN A 328 0.94 -7.15 12.71
N LEU A 329 -0.16 -6.39 12.67
CA LEU A 329 -0.72 -5.85 11.42
C LEU A 329 0.33 -5.01 10.66
N ALA A 330 0.93 -4.02 11.33
CA ALA A 330 1.94 -3.15 10.74
C ALA A 330 3.17 -3.93 10.22
N THR A 331 3.64 -4.90 11.00
CA THR A 331 4.77 -5.76 10.65
C THR A 331 4.47 -6.60 9.41
N GLU A 332 3.33 -7.28 9.39
CA GLU A 332 2.95 -8.15 8.28
C GLU A 332 2.68 -7.36 6.99
N VAL A 333 2.03 -6.19 7.08
CA VAL A 333 1.83 -5.30 5.93
C VAL A 333 3.18 -4.84 5.38
N THR A 334 4.08 -4.33 6.23
CA THR A 334 5.42 -3.87 5.81
C THR A 334 6.23 -4.99 5.15
N LYS A 335 6.18 -6.21 5.71
CA LYS A 335 6.82 -7.40 5.13
C LYS A 335 6.29 -7.67 3.71
N ARG A 336 4.97 -7.64 3.50
CA ARG A 336 4.35 -7.88 2.18
C ARG A 336 4.59 -6.77 1.15
N LEU A 337 5.01 -5.59 1.60
CA LEU A 337 5.42 -4.48 0.72
C LEU A 337 6.88 -4.58 0.27
N GLY A 338 7.66 -5.54 0.79
CA GLY A 338 9.09 -5.67 0.49
C GLY A 338 9.95 -4.59 1.18
N GLY A 339 9.41 -3.90 2.17
CA GLY A 339 10.18 -2.95 2.99
C GLY A 339 11.13 -3.67 3.93
N THR A 340 12.38 -3.21 4.02
CA THR A 340 13.30 -3.65 5.08
C THR A 340 12.85 -3.08 6.42
N ILE A 341 12.75 -3.97 7.43
CA ILE A 341 12.48 -3.58 8.82
C ILE A 341 13.75 -2.89 9.33
N THR A 342 13.81 -1.57 9.25
CA THR A 342 14.80 -0.78 9.98
C THR A 342 14.26 -0.62 11.38
N GLU A 343 14.87 -1.31 12.36
CA GLU A 343 14.51 -1.26 13.77
C GLU A 343 14.40 0.20 14.27
N ASN A 344 13.18 0.71 14.35
CA ASN A 344 12.84 1.61 15.43
C ASN A 344 12.32 0.71 16.54
N LYS A 345 13.23 0.32 17.44
CA LYS A 345 12.95 -0.47 18.63
C LYS A 345 11.61 -0.02 19.24
N PRO A 346 10.56 -0.87 19.20
CA PRO A 346 9.39 -0.69 20.04
C PRO A 346 9.87 -0.61 21.50
N PRO A 347 9.11 -0.04 22.45
CA PRO A 347 9.32 -0.43 23.84
C PRO A 347 9.38 -1.95 23.86
N VAL A 348 10.50 -2.51 24.32
CA VAL A 348 10.60 -3.96 24.51
C VAL A 348 9.56 -4.29 25.57
N LEU A 349 8.43 -4.82 25.10
CA LEU A 349 7.59 -5.66 25.91
C LEU A 349 7.92 -7.10 25.55
N PRO A 350 7.87 -8.00 26.54
CA PRO A 350 8.54 -9.28 26.50
C PRO A 350 8.07 -10.08 25.29
N THR A 351 8.94 -10.92 24.78
CA THR A 351 8.54 -12.08 23.98
C THR A 351 7.45 -12.84 24.75
N ASP A 352 6.19 -12.51 24.50
CA ASP A 352 5.08 -13.34 24.95
C ASP A 352 5.21 -14.62 24.13
N LYS A 353 5.84 -15.60 24.78
CA LYS A 353 5.50 -17.00 24.61
C LYS A 353 4.00 -17.02 24.41
N ILE A 354 3.55 -17.46 23.24
CA ILE A 354 2.18 -17.89 23.01
C ILE A 354 1.74 -18.57 24.29
N PHE A 355 0.77 -17.98 25.00
CA PHE A 355 0.30 -18.52 26.26
C PHE A 355 -0.19 -19.93 25.97
N LYS A 356 0.58 -20.93 26.38
CA LYS A 356 0.21 -22.34 26.18
C LYS A 356 -0.76 -22.68 27.30
N PRO A 357 -2.02 -23.01 26.98
CA PRO A 357 -2.95 -23.44 28.00
C PRO A 357 -2.35 -24.60 28.80
N TYR A 358 -2.61 -24.61 30.10
CA TYR A 358 -2.12 -25.66 30.98
C TYR A 358 -3.17 -26.02 32.02
N LEU A 359 -3.01 -27.20 32.61
CA LEU A 359 -3.92 -27.72 33.61
C LEU A 359 -3.45 -27.31 35.01
N VAL A 360 -4.40 -27.03 35.90
CA VAL A 360 -4.16 -26.80 37.32
C VAL A 360 -5.13 -27.63 38.15
N ARG A 361 -4.67 -28.17 39.27
CA ARG A 361 -5.50 -28.81 40.28
C ARG A 361 -5.77 -27.82 41.42
N VAL A 362 -7.03 -27.62 41.77
CA VAL A 362 -7.41 -26.75 42.90
C VAL A 362 -7.09 -27.44 44.23
N LEU A 363 -6.44 -26.71 45.15
CA LEU A 363 -6.02 -27.23 46.46
C LEU A 363 -6.96 -26.80 47.59
N ALA A 364 -7.61 -25.64 47.46
CA ALA A 364 -8.54 -25.11 48.46
C ALA A 364 -9.86 -25.88 48.49
N ASP A 365 -10.49 -25.99 49.67
CA ASP A 365 -11.82 -26.57 49.86
C ASP A 365 -12.91 -25.75 49.16
N SER A 366 -12.72 -24.44 49.07
CA SER A 366 -13.55 -23.56 48.25
C SER A 366 -12.72 -22.43 47.66
N LEU A 367 -12.70 -22.35 46.32
CA LEU A 367 -11.99 -21.32 45.59
C LEU A 367 -12.96 -20.45 44.80
N ASN A 368 -13.04 -19.16 45.14
CA ASN A 368 -13.92 -18.22 44.45
C ASN A 368 -13.50 -18.02 42.99
N ILE A 369 -14.51 -18.03 42.11
CA ILE A 369 -14.40 -17.60 40.71
C ILE A 369 -14.88 -16.15 40.64
N ARG A 370 -14.08 -15.27 40.06
CA ARG A 370 -14.37 -13.83 39.95
C ARG A 370 -14.56 -13.40 38.50
N LYS A 371 -15.37 -12.35 38.31
CA LYS A 371 -15.68 -11.79 36.98
C LYS A 371 -14.43 -11.27 36.25
N GLY A 372 -13.43 -10.82 37.01
CA GLY A 372 -12.14 -10.34 36.51
C GLY A 372 -10.98 -10.79 37.40
N ALA A 373 -9.76 -10.54 36.95
CA ALA A 373 -8.53 -10.85 37.68
C ALA A 373 -8.32 -9.88 38.85
N GLY A 374 -8.85 -10.23 40.03
CA GLY A 374 -8.66 -9.46 41.26
C GLY A 374 -9.79 -9.61 42.26
N THR A 375 -9.49 -9.44 43.55
CA THR A 375 -10.49 -9.47 44.63
C THR A 375 -11.48 -8.31 44.59
N ASN A 376 -11.16 -7.24 43.87
CA ASN A 376 -12.03 -6.11 43.58
C ASN A 376 -13.15 -6.44 42.56
N TYR A 377 -13.11 -7.61 41.91
CA TYR A 377 -14.17 -8.06 41.01
C TYR A 377 -15.20 -8.94 41.74
N ALA A 378 -16.47 -8.82 41.31
CA ALA A 378 -17.57 -9.62 41.85
C ALA A 378 -17.30 -11.13 41.78
N ILE A 379 -17.70 -11.85 42.84
CA ILE A 379 -17.70 -13.31 42.88
C ILE A 379 -18.85 -13.80 42.00
N VAL A 380 -18.55 -14.68 41.04
CA VAL A 380 -19.50 -15.22 40.06
C VAL A 380 -19.68 -16.73 40.18
N GLY A 381 -18.96 -17.37 41.10
CA GLY A 381 -19.05 -18.79 41.40
C GLY A 381 -17.97 -19.24 42.37
N ALA A 382 -17.91 -20.54 42.64
CA ALA A 382 -16.84 -21.14 43.43
C ALA A 382 -16.56 -22.58 42.97
N ILE A 383 -15.31 -23.00 43.06
CA ILE A 383 -14.86 -24.39 42.85
C ILE A 383 -14.77 -25.06 44.22
N LYS A 384 -15.40 -26.24 44.39
CA LYS A 384 -15.43 -26.99 45.67
C LYS A 384 -15.02 -28.46 45.53
N ASP A 385 -14.75 -28.91 44.31
CA ASP A 385 -14.49 -30.32 44.00
C ASP A 385 -12.98 -30.67 44.00
N LYS A 386 -12.10 -29.68 44.24
CA LYS A 386 -10.63 -29.81 44.10
C LYS A 386 -10.19 -30.42 42.75
N GLY A 387 -11.00 -30.20 41.71
CA GLY A 387 -10.82 -30.75 40.39
C GLY A 387 -9.65 -30.15 39.61
N VAL A 388 -9.47 -30.63 38.38
CA VAL A 388 -8.45 -30.14 37.43
C VAL A 388 -9.10 -29.27 36.36
N TYR A 389 -8.54 -28.08 36.15
CA TYR A 389 -9.09 -27.04 35.29
C TYR A 389 -8.05 -26.52 34.29
N THR A 390 -8.50 -26.17 33.08
CA THR A 390 -7.62 -25.57 32.07
C THR A 390 -7.56 -24.05 32.21
N ILE A 391 -6.36 -23.51 32.37
CA ILE A 391 -6.08 -22.07 32.32
C ILE A 391 -5.73 -21.68 30.89
N VAL A 392 -6.42 -20.66 30.36
CA VAL A 392 -6.25 -20.15 28.98
C VAL A 392 -5.72 -18.72 28.93
N GLY A 393 -5.45 -18.12 30.08
CA GLY A 393 -4.76 -16.85 30.19
C GLY A 393 -4.40 -16.55 31.64
N GLU A 394 -3.41 -15.70 31.83
CA GLU A 394 -3.01 -15.20 33.14
C GLU A 394 -3.07 -13.68 33.19
N SER A 395 -3.33 -13.13 34.36
CA SER A 395 -3.25 -11.69 34.60
C SER A 395 -2.81 -11.42 36.03
N ASN A 396 -2.13 -10.30 36.23
CA ASN A 396 -1.96 -9.75 37.57
C ASN A 396 -3.30 -9.15 38.02
N GLY A 397 -3.51 -9.09 39.33
CA GLY A 397 -4.74 -8.59 39.92
C GLY A 397 -4.68 -8.61 41.44
N THR A 398 -5.41 -7.70 42.09
CA THR A 398 -5.37 -7.52 43.54
C THR A 398 -5.73 -8.81 44.28
N GLY A 399 -5.01 -9.16 45.35
CA GLY A 399 -5.36 -10.25 46.26
C GLY A 399 -4.98 -11.67 45.80
N ALA A 400 -4.07 -11.80 44.83
CA ALA A 400 -3.37 -13.05 44.52
C ALA A 400 -2.00 -12.75 43.89
N SER A 401 -1.05 -13.69 43.94
CA SER A 401 0.21 -13.54 43.19
C SER A 401 -0.04 -13.52 41.67
N LYS A 402 -1.05 -14.27 41.21
CA LYS A 402 -1.52 -14.27 39.83
C LYS A 402 -2.93 -14.82 39.70
N TRP A 403 -3.64 -14.42 38.63
CA TRP A 403 -4.98 -14.89 38.32
C TRP A 403 -4.98 -15.71 37.03
N GLY A 404 -5.72 -16.81 37.02
CA GLY A 404 -5.89 -17.68 35.86
C GLY A 404 -7.31 -17.64 35.31
N LYS A 405 -7.44 -17.45 33.99
CA LYS A 405 -8.72 -17.48 33.28
C LYS A 405 -9.12 -18.91 32.94
N LEU A 406 -10.28 -19.34 33.42
CA LEU A 406 -10.82 -20.67 33.15
C LEU A 406 -11.23 -20.82 31.67
N LYS A 407 -10.87 -21.94 31.04
CA LYS A 407 -11.30 -22.30 29.67
C LYS A 407 -12.83 -22.35 29.52
N SER A 408 -13.55 -22.71 30.58
CA SER A 408 -15.02 -22.75 30.60
C SER A 408 -15.67 -21.39 30.40
N GLY A 409 -14.93 -20.29 30.56
CA GLY A 409 -15.47 -18.93 30.52
C GLY A 409 -16.14 -18.50 31.85
N ALA A 410 -16.17 -19.37 32.86
CA ALA A 410 -16.82 -19.09 34.14
C ALA A 410 -16.19 -17.90 34.91
N GLY A 411 -14.93 -17.59 34.64
CA GLY A 411 -14.26 -16.41 35.20
C GLY A 411 -12.79 -16.67 35.51
N TRP A 412 -12.29 -15.94 36.51
CA TRP A 412 -10.90 -15.96 36.96
C TRP A 412 -10.79 -16.55 38.36
N ILE A 413 -9.75 -17.36 38.58
CA ILE A 413 -9.42 -17.92 39.89
C ILE A 413 -8.02 -17.46 40.33
N SER A 414 -7.80 -17.37 41.64
CA SER A 414 -6.46 -17.11 42.18
C SER A 414 -5.58 -18.35 41.96
N LEU A 415 -4.38 -18.16 41.40
CA LEU A 415 -3.41 -19.23 41.18
C LEU A 415 -2.61 -19.59 42.43
N ASP A 416 -2.79 -18.86 43.54
CA ASP A 416 -2.14 -19.19 44.83
C ASP A 416 -2.73 -20.45 45.47
N TYR A 417 -3.94 -20.82 45.06
CA TYR A 417 -4.69 -21.95 45.61
C TYR A 417 -4.76 -23.15 44.66
N VAL A 418 -3.84 -23.22 43.68
CA VAL A 418 -3.80 -24.30 42.69
C VAL A 418 -2.37 -24.80 42.47
N LYS A 419 -2.23 -26.04 42.00
CA LYS A 419 -0.96 -26.62 41.56
C LYS A 419 -1.03 -26.96 40.07
N LYS A 420 -0.03 -26.56 39.29
CA LYS A 420 0.09 -26.93 37.88
C LYS A 420 0.26 -28.45 37.73
N VAL A 421 -0.46 -29.05 36.78
CA VAL A 421 -0.46 -30.49 36.47
C VAL A 421 0.23 -30.74 35.15
#